data_AF-X1SKD1-F1
#
_entry.id   AF-X1SKD1-F1
#
_cell.length_a   1.000
_cell.length_b   1.000
_cell.length_c   1.000
_cell.angle_alpha   90.00
_cell.angle_beta   90.00
_cell.angle_gamma   90.00
#
_symmetry.space_group_name_H-M   'P 1'
#
loop_
_entity.id
_entity.type
_entity.pdbx_description
1 polymer ?
#
loop_
_entity_poly.entity_id
_entity_poly.type
_entity_poly.pdbx_seq_one_letter_code
_entity_poly.pdbx_strand_id
1 'polypeptide(L)'
;KFQLDAIRPAWTLIPYDGMIDMDGDCEGETSVPEALDDLDAQGRITYGFDPVRGLTMTLDMLKYDLEHGKQLLVELVGEMDYCQPAGNYTVEAIAVDQGGKAGTLINSFEYLSIIALRCDFAKISWGNVNVNQWNVLYGDEDMTTPTKPTVHNIGNDPAKIELHFTEMTGQNFGKKIIDFDASMLGGHIELVACTPGVITDDAGPVALLPCTPTQIDFSV
;
A
#
# COMPACT_ATOMS: atom_id res chain seq x y z
N LYS A 1 -3.95 2.77 -25.38
CA LYS A 1 -3.42 3.55 -26.53
C LYS A 1 -2.14 4.24 -26.12
N PHE A 2 -1.02 3.60 -26.39
CA PHE A 2 0.32 4.20 -26.37
C PHE A 2 0.49 4.95 -27.71
N GLN A 3 1.08 6.13 -27.89
CA GLN A 3 1.55 7.24 -27.05
C GLN A 3 1.70 8.48 -27.98
N LEU A 4 1.96 9.71 -27.48
CA LEU A 4 3.12 10.53 -27.87
C LEU A 4 3.18 11.88 -27.15
N ASP A 5 4.40 12.35 -26.82
CA ASP A 5 4.84 13.69 -27.24
C ASP A 5 6.37 13.85 -27.18
N ALA A 6 6.89 14.62 -28.14
CA ALA A 6 8.28 15.04 -28.23
C ALA A 6 8.46 16.39 -27.53
N ILE A 7 9.33 16.46 -26.51
CA ILE A 7 9.77 17.72 -25.86
C ILE A 7 11.29 17.65 -25.59
N ARG A 8 12.05 18.71 -25.93
CA ARG A 8 13.47 18.93 -25.56
C ARG A 8 13.66 20.43 -25.19
N PRO A 9 14.75 20.91 -24.53
CA PRO A 9 16.02 20.26 -24.19
C PRO A 9 16.51 20.50 -22.73
N ALA A 10 17.10 19.49 -22.07
CA ALA A 10 18.18 19.56 -21.05
C ALA A 10 18.19 18.34 -20.13
N TRP A 11 17.95 17.13 -20.64
CA TRP A 11 18.10 15.92 -19.82
C TRP A 11 18.82 14.86 -20.64
N THR A 12 19.75 14.19 -19.96
CA THR A 12 20.66 13.18 -20.46
C THR A 12 19.93 12.19 -21.35
N LEU A 13 20.32 12.16 -22.63
CA LEU A 13 20.04 11.02 -23.48
C LEU A 13 20.74 9.84 -22.80
N ILE A 14 20.00 8.95 -22.15
CA ILE A 14 20.53 7.61 -21.87
C ILE A 14 20.28 6.85 -23.16
N PRO A 15 21.30 6.59 -24.00
CA PRO A 15 21.15 5.61 -25.05
C PRO A 15 20.88 4.27 -24.37
N TYR A 16 19.61 3.89 -24.30
CA TYR A 16 19.22 2.59 -23.81
C TYR A 16 19.31 1.63 -24.99
N ASP A 17 20.36 0.82 -24.99
CA ASP A 17 20.66 -0.23 -25.98
C ASP A 17 20.14 -1.60 -25.49
N GLY A 18 19.13 -1.57 -24.61
CA GLY A 18 18.55 -2.76 -23.97
C GLY A 18 17.11 -3.00 -24.40
N MET A 19 16.66 -4.25 -24.22
CA MET A 19 15.24 -4.62 -24.36
C MET A 19 14.42 -3.92 -23.27
N ILE A 20 13.25 -3.42 -23.61
CA ILE A 20 12.22 -2.98 -22.67
C ILE A 20 11.07 -3.98 -22.83
N ASP A 21 10.83 -4.79 -21.80
CA ASP A 21 9.60 -5.58 -21.66
C ASP A 21 8.49 -4.63 -21.21
N MET A 22 7.41 -4.57 -22.00
CA MET A 22 6.33 -3.58 -21.86
C MET A 22 5.01 -4.19 -21.45
N ASP A 23 4.88 -5.52 -21.54
CA ASP A 23 3.62 -6.21 -21.33
C ASP A 23 3.57 -6.92 -19.97
N GLY A 24 4.73 -7.08 -19.32
CA GLY A 24 4.91 -7.62 -17.98
C GLY A 24 5.01 -9.14 -17.95
N ASP A 25 5.20 -9.79 -19.10
CA ASP A 25 5.48 -11.21 -19.19
C ASP A 25 7.01 -11.49 -19.18
N CYS A 26 7.39 -12.75 -18.94
CA CYS A 26 8.81 -13.14 -18.91
C CYS A 26 9.23 -13.86 -20.21
N GLU A 27 8.42 -13.78 -21.27
CA GLU A 27 8.61 -14.52 -22.51
C GLU A 27 9.34 -13.67 -23.56
N GLY A 28 10.67 -13.82 -23.61
CA GLY A 28 11.39 -13.88 -24.89
C GLY A 28 11.32 -12.69 -25.85
N GLU A 29 10.87 -11.51 -25.44
CA GLU A 29 10.88 -10.32 -26.30
C GLU A 29 12.32 -9.85 -26.54
N THR A 30 12.73 -9.80 -27.82
CA THR A 30 14.06 -9.34 -28.23
C THR A 30 14.06 -7.98 -28.91
N SER A 31 12.89 -7.32 -29.02
CA SER A 31 12.78 -5.94 -29.52
C SER A 31 11.41 -5.31 -29.24
N VAL A 32 11.35 -3.97 -29.26
CA VAL A 32 10.08 -3.21 -29.13
C VAL A 32 9.01 -3.62 -30.16
N PRO A 33 9.34 -3.90 -31.44
CA PRO A 33 8.36 -4.44 -32.38
C PRO A 33 7.78 -5.81 -32.02
N GLU A 34 8.55 -6.69 -31.36
CA GLU A 34 8.06 -7.99 -30.88
C GLU A 34 7.08 -7.79 -29.71
N ALA A 35 7.43 -6.94 -28.74
CA ALA A 35 6.55 -6.58 -27.62
C ALA A 35 5.20 -5.96 -28.07
N LEU A 36 5.22 -5.20 -29.17
CA LEU A 36 4.01 -4.63 -29.76
C LEU A 36 3.13 -5.67 -30.45
N ASP A 37 3.71 -6.76 -30.98
CA ASP A 37 2.94 -7.87 -31.54
C ASP A 37 2.19 -8.62 -30.44
N ASP A 38 2.84 -8.87 -29.31
CA ASP A 38 2.25 -9.60 -28.18
C ASP A 38 1.13 -8.78 -27.51
N LEU A 39 1.35 -7.48 -27.32
CA LEU A 39 0.31 -6.56 -26.85
C LEU A 39 -0.91 -6.47 -27.80
N ASP A 40 -0.69 -6.52 -29.12
CA ASP A 40 -1.80 -6.54 -30.10
C ASP A 40 -2.54 -7.87 -30.08
N ALA A 41 -1.82 -8.99 -30.01
CA ALA A 41 -2.39 -10.33 -29.90
C ALA A 41 -3.24 -10.50 -28.63
N GLN A 42 -2.85 -9.85 -27.52
CA GLN A 42 -3.62 -9.77 -26.28
C GLN A 42 -4.79 -8.78 -26.34
N GLY A 43 -4.95 -8.03 -27.44
CA GLY A 43 -5.98 -7.00 -27.61
C GLY A 43 -5.79 -5.79 -26.70
N ARG A 44 -4.58 -5.58 -26.18
CA ARG A 44 -4.24 -4.49 -25.25
C ARG A 44 -3.90 -3.20 -26.00
N ILE A 45 -3.65 -3.28 -27.30
CA ILE A 45 -3.51 -2.11 -28.17
C ILE A 45 -4.88 -1.70 -28.69
N THR A 46 -5.19 -0.40 -28.54
CA THR A 46 -6.35 0.22 -29.19
C THR A 46 -5.83 1.13 -30.28
N TYR A 47 -6.45 1.19 -31.46
CA TYR A 47 -5.94 1.99 -32.59
C TYR A 47 -6.69 3.30 -32.85
N GLY A 48 -5.93 4.37 -33.09
CA GLY A 48 -6.40 5.76 -33.19
C GLY A 48 -6.76 6.13 -34.60
N PHE A 49 -7.51 7.22 -34.78
CA PHE A 49 -7.62 7.82 -36.10
C PHE A 49 -6.47 8.81 -36.29
N ASP A 50 -5.70 8.64 -37.35
CA ASP A 50 -4.65 9.58 -37.75
C ASP A 50 -5.27 10.65 -38.67
N PRO A 51 -5.42 11.90 -38.20
CA PRO A 51 -6.04 12.97 -38.98
C PRO A 51 -5.15 13.46 -40.14
N VAL A 52 -3.84 13.19 -40.10
CA VAL A 52 -2.89 13.57 -41.15
C VAL A 52 -2.97 12.59 -42.31
N ARG A 53 -3.10 11.30 -42.01
CA ARG A 53 -3.22 10.23 -43.03
C ARG A 53 -4.66 9.94 -43.44
N GLY A 54 -5.66 10.41 -42.68
CA GLY A 54 -7.08 10.18 -42.96
C GLY A 54 -7.52 8.73 -42.76
N LEU A 55 -6.81 7.97 -41.95
CA LEU A 55 -6.99 6.52 -41.77
C LEU A 55 -6.89 6.15 -40.29
N THR A 56 -7.53 5.05 -39.91
CA THR A 56 -7.28 4.42 -38.61
C THR A 56 -5.87 3.84 -38.61
N MET A 57 -5.10 4.10 -37.56
CA MET A 57 -3.76 3.54 -37.39
C MET A 57 -3.82 2.01 -37.32
N THR A 58 -2.76 1.37 -37.79
CA THR A 58 -2.54 -0.07 -37.67
C THR A 58 -1.24 -0.34 -36.91
N LEU A 59 -1.03 -1.59 -36.51
CA LEU A 59 0.23 -2.02 -35.88
C LEU A 59 1.46 -1.69 -36.76
N ASP A 60 1.37 -1.98 -38.06
CA ASP A 60 2.44 -1.72 -39.02
C ASP A 60 2.80 -0.23 -39.11
N MET A 61 1.79 0.65 -39.05
CA MET A 61 1.99 2.09 -39.09
C MET A 61 2.64 2.61 -37.79
N LEU A 62 2.28 2.02 -36.65
CA LEU A 62 2.87 2.32 -35.34
C LEU A 62 4.35 1.92 -35.31
N LYS A 63 4.65 0.69 -35.74
CA LYS A 63 6.04 0.19 -35.85
C LYS A 63 6.88 1.05 -36.77
N TYR A 64 6.35 1.37 -37.96
CA TYR A 64 7.02 2.26 -38.90
C TYR A 64 7.31 3.64 -38.30
N ASP A 65 6.36 4.24 -37.58
CA ASP A 65 6.56 5.56 -36.98
C ASP A 65 7.55 5.55 -35.81
N LEU A 66 7.60 4.47 -35.03
CA LEU A 66 8.60 4.27 -33.96
C LEU A 66 10.02 4.11 -34.54
N GLU A 67 10.18 3.26 -35.56
CA GLU A 67 11.47 3.04 -36.25
C GLU A 67 12.02 4.32 -36.89
N HIS A 68 11.14 5.19 -37.37
CA HIS A 68 11.51 6.46 -38.00
C HIS A 68 11.52 7.65 -37.02
N GLY A 69 11.39 7.41 -35.72
CA GLY A 69 11.45 8.42 -34.67
C GLY A 69 10.34 9.48 -34.75
N LYS A 70 9.26 9.19 -35.49
CA LYS A 70 8.05 10.01 -35.54
C LYS A 70 7.17 9.80 -34.31
N GLN A 71 7.38 8.68 -33.63
CA GLN A 71 6.72 8.31 -32.41
C GLN A 71 7.74 8.01 -31.30
N LEU A 72 7.51 8.50 -30.07
CA LEU A 72 8.25 8.23 -28.85
C LEU A 72 7.44 7.33 -27.94
N LEU A 73 8.08 6.28 -27.38
CA LEU A 73 7.55 5.54 -26.25
C LEU A 73 8.19 6.00 -24.92
N VAL A 74 7.40 6.12 -23.84
CA VAL A 74 7.72 6.63 -22.51
C VAL A 74 6.96 5.76 -21.52
N GLU A 75 7.73 5.09 -20.68
CA GLU A 75 7.25 4.47 -19.46
C GLU A 75 7.13 5.55 -18.37
N LEU A 76 5.99 5.55 -17.67
CA LEU A 76 5.78 6.39 -16.50
C LEU A 76 5.71 5.49 -15.28
N VAL A 77 6.70 5.61 -14.40
CA VAL A 77 6.71 4.90 -13.12
C VAL A 77 6.11 5.80 -12.05
N GLY A 78 5.03 5.33 -11.41
CA GLY A 78 4.44 5.95 -10.23
C GLY A 78 4.68 5.06 -9.02
N GLU A 79 5.25 5.62 -7.96
CA GLU A 79 5.37 4.90 -6.68
C GLU A 79 4.06 5.01 -5.89
N MET A 80 3.58 3.88 -5.38
CA MET A 80 2.40 3.80 -4.52
C MET A 80 2.83 3.32 -3.14
N ASP A 81 2.50 4.07 -2.10
CA ASP A 81 2.81 3.72 -0.73
C ASP A 81 1.76 2.74 -0.16
N TYR A 82 2.18 1.79 0.67
CA TYR A 82 1.26 0.89 1.38
C TYR A 82 0.32 1.64 2.33
N CYS A 83 0.71 2.85 2.73
CA CYS A 83 -0.09 3.80 3.49
C CYS A 83 -1.32 4.34 2.78
N GLN A 84 -1.39 4.21 1.46
CA GLN A 84 -2.53 4.71 0.71
C GLN A 84 -3.76 3.83 0.94
N PRO A 85 -4.95 4.41 1.14
CA PRO A 85 -6.14 3.63 1.45
C PRO A 85 -6.52 2.69 0.31
N ALA A 86 -7.12 1.55 0.65
CA ALA A 86 -7.72 0.68 -0.35
C ALA A 86 -8.84 1.39 -1.13
N GLY A 87 -9.03 1.01 -2.40
CA GLY A 87 -10.11 1.54 -3.23
C GLY A 87 -9.73 1.70 -4.69
N ASN A 88 -10.58 2.42 -5.43
CA ASN A 88 -10.37 2.65 -6.86
C ASN A 88 -9.46 3.86 -7.08
N TYR A 89 -8.36 3.63 -7.78
CA TYR A 89 -7.42 4.66 -8.19
C TYR A 89 -7.57 4.94 -9.67
N THR A 90 -7.43 6.20 -10.03
CA THR A 90 -7.44 6.67 -11.42
C THR A 90 -6.06 7.17 -11.78
N VAL A 91 -5.48 6.60 -12.82
CA VAL A 91 -4.24 7.07 -13.43
C VAL A 91 -4.60 7.94 -14.62
N GLU A 92 -4.22 9.21 -14.56
CA GLU A 92 -4.37 10.15 -15.66
C GLU A 92 -3.00 10.41 -16.30
N ALA A 93 -2.87 10.06 -17.57
CA ALA A 93 -1.73 10.42 -18.39
C ALA A 93 -2.12 11.59 -19.30
N ILE A 94 -1.51 12.76 -19.10
CA ILE A 94 -1.77 13.96 -19.88
C ILE A 94 -0.58 14.19 -20.82
N ALA A 95 -0.85 14.23 -22.13
CA ALA A 95 0.07 14.65 -23.17
C ALA A 95 -0.29 16.06 -23.63
N VAL A 96 0.69 16.86 -24.05
CA VAL A 96 0.50 18.24 -24.52
C VAL A 96 1.37 18.48 -25.75
N ASP A 97 0.72 18.74 -26.88
CA ASP A 97 1.42 18.92 -28.15
C ASP A 97 2.18 20.26 -28.19
N GLN A 98 3.03 20.44 -29.21
CA GLN A 98 3.79 21.69 -29.41
C GLN A 98 2.91 22.93 -29.64
N GLY A 99 1.65 22.74 -30.04
CA GLY A 99 0.65 23.79 -30.17
C GLY A 99 -0.12 24.09 -28.87
N GLY A 100 0.19 23.39 -27.77
CA GLY A 100 -0.44 23.55 -26.46
C GLY A 100 -1.75 22.77 -26.29
N LYS A 101 -2.10 21.87 -27.22
CA LYS A 101 -3.31 21.05 -27.12
C LYS A 101 -3.01 19.81 -26.27
N ALA A 102 -3.79 19.65 -25.21
CA ALA A 102 -3.66 18.49 -24.33
C ALA A 102 -4.58 17.33 -24.74
N GLY A 103 -4.10 16.10 -24.57
CA GLY A 103 -4.89 14.88 -24.61
C GLY A 103 -4.72 14.10 -23.31
N THR A 104 -5.80 13.58 -22.74
CA THR A 104 -5.77 12.81 -21.49
C THR A 104 -6.18 11.37 -21.75
N LEU A 105 -5.35 10.42 -21.30
CA LEU A 105 -5.70 9.02 -21.17
C LEU A 105 -5.99 8.73 -19.70
N ILE A 106 -7.10 8.05 -19.44
CA ILE A 106 -7.54 7.71 -18.09
C ILE A 106 -7.59 6.18 -18.02
N ASN A 107 -6.95 5.62 -17.01
CA ASN A 107 -7.09 4.22 -16.62
C ASN A 107 -7.47 4.14 -15.14
N SER A 108 -8.09 3.06 -14.72
CA SER A 108 -8.47 2.84 -13.32
C SER A 108 -8.10 1.44 -12.89
N PHE A 109 -7.59 1.32 -11.67
CA PHE A 109 -7.32 0.04 -11.03
C PHE A 109 -7.84 0.03 -9.59
N GLU A 110 -8.09 -1.16 -9.06
CA GLU A 110 -8.48 -1.36 -7.66
C GLU A 110 -7.25 -1.68 -6.82
N TYR A 111 -7.01 -0.89 -5.79
CA TYR A 111 -6.04 -1.18 -4.76
C TYR A 111 -6.71 -1.97 -3.63
N LEU A 112 -6.38 -3.25 -3.53
CA LEU A 112 -7.05 -4.20 -2.65
C LEU A 112 -6.84 -3.87 -1.16
N SER A 113 -7.87 -4.10 -0.35
CA SER A 113 -7.78 -4.00 1.11
C SER A 113 -6.99 -5.17 1.70
N ILE A 114 -6.01 -4.81 2.53
CA ILE A 114 -5.16 -5.72 3.28
C ILE A 114 -5.13 -5.20 4.71
N ILE A 115 -5.54 -6.06 5.64
CA ILE A 115 -5.38 -5.84 7.08
C ILE A 115 -4.28 -6.76 7.57
N ALA A 116 -3.23 -6.17 8.13
CA ALA A 116 -2.10 -6.92 8.67
C ALA A 116 -1.57 -6.21 9.92
N LEU A 117 -1.47 -6.96 11.02
CA LEU A 117 -1.02 -6.45 12.31
C LEU A 117 0.38 -6.96 12.62
N ARG A 118 1.24 -6.05 13.05
CA ARG A 118 2.53 -6.36 13.64
C ARG A 118 2.57 -5.87 15.07
N CYS A 119 3.03 -6.72 15.98
CA CYS A 119 3.38 -6.36 17.35
C CYS A 119 4.89 -6.53 17.52
N ASP A 120 5.51 -5.72 18.37
CA ASP A 120 6.92 -5.89 18.73
C ASP A 120 7.11 -6.79 19.96
N PHE A 121 6.04 -7.07 20.70
CA PHE A 121 6.01 -7.95 21.86
C PHE A 121 5.40 -9.32 21.54
N ALA A 122 5.92 -10.37 22.19
CA ALA A 122 5.33 -11.71 22.19
C ALA A 122 4.70 -12.08 23.54
N LYS A 123 5.10 -11.39 24.61
CA LYS A 123 4.65 -11.59 25.98
C LYS A 123 4.63 -10.26 26.71
N ILE A 124 3.62 -10.09 27.56
CA ILE A 124 3.48 -8.93 28.44
C ILE A 124 3.91 -9.32 29.86
N SER A 125 4.66 -8.46 30.52
CA SER A 125 5.08 -8.65 31.91
C SER A 125 5.02 -7.35 32.69
N TRP A 126 4.18 -7.33 33.74
CA TRP A 126 4.10 -6.22 34.70
C TRP A 126 5.18 -6.30 35.81
N GLY A 127 6.07 -7.29 35.74
CA GLY A 127 7.07 -7.53 36.79
C GLY A 127 6.42 -7.89 38.14
N ASN A 128 6.78 -7.16 39.19
CA ASN A 128 6.23 -7.36 40.52
C ASN A 128 4.88 -6.64 40.65
N VAL A 129 3.79 -7.39 40.67
CA VAL A 129 2.43 -6.87 40.88
C VAL A 129 2.17 -6.74 42.38
N ASN A 130 1.89 -5.52 42.84
CA ASN A 130 1.50 -5.25 44.22
C ASN A 130 -0.03 -5.27 44.39
N VAL A 131 -0.50 -5.85 45.49
CA VAL A 131 -1.93 -5.85 45.84
C VAL A 131 -2.39 -4.42 46.14
N ASN A 132 -3.60 -4.06 45.68
CA ASN A 132 -4.18 -2.73 45.83
C ASN A 132 -3.35 -1.60 45.20
N GLN A 133 -2.55 -1.91 44.18
CA GLN A 133 -1.88 -0.91 43.36
C GLN A 133 -2.21 -1.19 41.90
N TRP A 134 -2.43 -0.11 41.15
CA TRP A 134 -2.61 -0.16 39.72
C TRP A 134 -1.23 -0.32 39.06
N ASN A 135 -0.99 -1.44 38.38
CA ASN A 135 0.29 -1.71 37.73
C ASN A 135 0.15 -1.47 36.23
N VAL A 136 0.69 -0.34 35.75
CA VAL A 136 0.69 -0.02 34.32
C VAL A 136 1.97 -0.50 33.66
N LEU A 137 1.84 -1.21 32.55
CA LEU A 137 2.89 -1.36 31.56
C LEU A 137 2.63 -0.36 30.43
N TYR A 138 3.47 0.67 30.37
CA TYR A 138 3.41 1.67 29.30
C TYR A 138 4.10 1.14 28.04
N GLY A 139 3.41 1.29 26.91
CA GLY A 139 3.99 1.10 25.59
C GLY A 139 4.78 2.31 25.11
N ASP A 140 5.19 2.26 23.84
CA ASP A 140 5.69 3.40 23.09
C ASP A 140 5.42 3.24 21.58
N GLU A 141 6.02 4.10 20.75
CA GLU A 141 5.85 4.11 19.29
C GLU A 141 7.06 3.46 18.56
N ASP A 142 7.92 2.71 19.26
CA ASP A 142 9.14 2.11 18.70
C ASP A 142 9.01 0.59 18.57
N MET A 143 8.90 0.09 17.33
CA MET A 143 8.78 -1.35 17.03
C MET A 143 10.05 -2.18 17.35
N THR A 144 11.09 -1.57 17.95
CA THR A 144 12.33 -2.22 18.37
C THR A 144 12.44 -2.42 19.88
N THR A 145 11.45 -2.00 20.66
CA THR A 145 11.46 -2.04 22.13
C THR A 145 10.44 -3.03 22.71
N PRO A 146 10.68 -4.35 22.64
CA PRO A 146 9.70 -5.40 22.99
C PRO A 146 9.23 -5.40 24.46
N THR A 147 9.85 -4.62 25.33
CA THR A 147 9.44 -4.41 26.73
C THR A 147 8.44 -3.27 26.90
N LYS A 148 8.19 -2.50 25.85
CA LYS A 148 7.25 -1.38 25.79
C LYS A 148 6.32 -1.64 24.61
N PRO A 149 5.11 -2.16 24.87
CA PRO A 149 4.27 -2.68 23.81
C PRO A 149 3.91 -1.67 22.72
N THR A 150 4.18 -2.03 21.47
CA THR A 150 3.79 -1.27 20.28
C THR A 150 3.04 -2.16 19.30
N VAL A 151 1.97 -1.63 18.73
CA VAL A 151 1.18 -2.26 17.66
C VAL A 151 1.25 -1.41 16.39
N HIS A 152 1.33 -2.06 15.24
CA HIS A 152 1.42 -1.37 13.95
C HIS A 152 0.56 -2.09 12.90
N ASN A 153 -0.33 -1.33 12.27
CA ASN A 153 -1.05 -1.77 11.09
C ASN A 153 -0.12 -1.62 9.87
N ILE A 154 0.40 -2.75 9.40
CA ILE A 154 1.24 -2.85 8.19
C ILE A 154 0.40 -3.15 6.94
N GLY A 155 -0.93 -3.15 7.08
CA GLY A 155 -1.88 -3.15 5.97
C GLY A 155 -2.20 -1.74 5.47
N ASN A 156 -3.11 -1.66 4.50
CA ASN A 156 -3.55 -0.41 3.86
C ASN A 156 -5.00 -0.02 4.20
N ASP A 157 -5.64 -0.75 5.13
CA ASP A 157 -7.01 -0.51 5.57
C ASP A 157 -7.05 -0.41 7.11
N PRO A 158 -7.79 0.54 7.72
CA PRO A 158 -7.87 0.67 9.17
C PRO A 158 -8.36 -0.61 9.86
N ALA A 159 -7.69 -0.99 10.94
CA ALA A 159 -7.97 -2.22 11.67
C ALA A 159 -8.52 -1.93 13.06
N LYS A 160 -9.38 -2.80 13.59
CA LYS A 160 -9.80 -2.78 15.00
C LYS A 160 -9.05 -3.88 15.74
N ILE A 161 -8.64 -3.60 16.98
CA ILE A 161 -7.95 -4.57 17.82
C ILE A 161 -8.94 -5.15 18.83
N GLU A 162 -9.12 -6.46 18.78
CA GLU A 162 -9.77 -7.22 19.84
C GLU A 162 -8.69 -7.83 20.74
N LEU A 163 -8.85 -7.64 22.03
CA LEU A 163 -7.95 -8.16 23.06
C LEU A 163 -8.64 -9.28 23.83
N HIS A 164 -7.85 -10.27 24.22
CA HIS A 164 -8.32 -11.40 25.00
C HIS A 164 -7.23 -11.84 25.99
N PHE A 165 -7.55 -11.78 27.29
CA PHE A 165 -6.66 -12.21 28.36
C PHE A 165 -7.07 -13.54 28.94
N THR A 166 -6.09 -14.36 29.31
CA THR A 166 -6.30 -15.54 30.15
C THR A 166 -6.00 -15.20 31.60
N GLU A 167 -6.68 -15.87 32.54
CA GLU A 167 -6.41 -15.71 33.97
C GLU A 167 -4.92 -15.88 34.29
N MET A 168 -4.34 -14.96 35.05
CA MET A 168 -2.97 -15.09 35.55
C MET A 168 -2.99 -15.62 36.98
N THR A 169 -2.32 -16.74 37.23
CA THR A 169 -2.23 -17.34 38.57
C THR A 169 -0.82 -17.16 39.14
N GLY A 170 -0.72 -16.49 40.30
CA GLY A 170 0.54 -16.30 41.01
C GLY A 170 1.07 -17.60 41.60
N GLN A 171 2.35 -17.90 41.34
CA GLN A 171 2.98 -19.17 41.69
C GLN A 171 3.06 -19.45 43.20
N ASN A 172 3.22 -18.42 44.03
CA ASN A 172 3.47 -18.58 45.47
C ASN A 172 2.21 -18.77 46.32
N PHE A 173 1.13 -18.07 45.97
CA PHE A 173 -0.09 -18.01 46.78
C PHE A 173 -1.37 -18.40 46.03
N GLY A 174 -1.25 -18.79 44.75
CA GLY A 174 -2.39 -19.17 43.91
C GLY A 174 -3.42 -18.05 43.69
N LYS A 175 -3.04 -16.79 43.94
CA LYS A 175 -3.90 -15.63 43.70
C LYS A 175 -4.06 -15.42 42.21
N LYS A 176 -5.28 -15.08 41.79
CA LYS A 176 -5.62 -14.86 40.39
C LYS A 176 -5.79 -13.38 40.12
N ILE A 177 -5.30 -12.95 38.96
CA ILE A 177 -5.67 -11.70 38.31
C ILE A 177 -6.64 -12.08 37.20
N ILE A 178 -7.83 -11.51 37.26
CA ILE A 178 -8.92 -11.78 36.32
C ILE A 178 -9.43 -10.51 35.66
N ASP A 179 -9.04 -9.34 36.15
CA ASP A 179 -9.42 -8.04 35.59
C ASP A 179 -8.15 -7.43 34.97
N PHE A 180 -8.30 -6.91 33.77
CA PHE A 180 -7.22 -6.35 32.95
C PHE A 180 -7.74 -5.13 32.23
N ASP A 181 -6.89 -4.15 31.99
CA ASP A 181 -7.25 -3.03 31.12
C ASP A 181 -6.23 -2.82 30.02
N ALA A 182 -6.71 -2.20 28.95
CA ALA A 182 -5.86 -1.72 27.88
C ALA A 182 -6.30 -0.35 27.38
N SER A 183 -5.35 0.45 26.93
CA SER A 183 -5.63 1.75 26.30
C SER A 183 -4.76 1.98 25.07
N MET A 184 -5.35 2.61 24.06
CA MET A 184 -4.71 2.92 22.78
C MET A 184 -5.42 4.11 22.13
N LEU A 185 -4.67 5.09 21.63
CA LEU A 185 -5.19 6.28 20.92
C LEU A 185 -6.32 7.02 21.66
N GLY A 186 -6.26 7.06 22.99
CA GLY A 186 -7.29 7.69 23.83
C GLY A 186 -8.53 6.83 24.09
N GLY A 187 -8.67 5.67 23.43
CA GLY A 187 -9.65 4.66 23.80
C GLY A 187 -9.17 3.78 24.94
N HIS A 188 -10.12 3.12 25.57
CA HIS A 188 -9.90 2.27 26.74
C HIS A 188 -10.85 1.07 26.73
N ILE A 189 -10.43 -0.01 27.38
CA ILE A 189 -11.27 -1.15 27.68
C ILE A 189 -10.88 -1.79 29.01
N GLU A 190 -11.90 -2.12 29.81
CA GLU A 190 -11.80 -3.02 30.96
C GLU A 190 -12.24 -4.42 30.51
N LEU A 191 -11.41 -5.43 30.78
CA LEU A 191 -11.56 -6.81 30.34
C LEU A 191 -11.57 -7.74 31.53
N VAL A 192 -12.53 -8.66 31.52
CA VAL A 192 -12.51 -9.84 32.39
C VAL A 192 -11.83 -10.98 31.65
N ALA A 193 -11.01 -11.77 32.35
CA ALA A 193 -10.34 -12.94 31.83
C ALA A 193 -11.31 -13.85 31.07
N CYS A 194 -10.81 -14.45 29.99
CA CYS A 194 -11.54 -15.33 29.08
C CYS A 194 -12.70 -14.66 28.33
N THR A 195 -12.82 -13.33 28.38
CA THR A 195 -13.81 -12.55 27.63
C THR A 195 -13.07 -11.60 26.69
N PRO A 196 -13.23 -11.75 25.36
CA PRO A 196 -12.62 -10.82 24.43
C PRO A 196 -13.36 -9.47 24.43
N GLY A 197 -12.66 -8.42 24.01
CA GLY A 197 -13.28 -7.11 23.85
C GLY A 197 -12.46 -6.17 22.97
N VAL A 198 -13.12 -5.15 22.44
CA VAL A 198 -12.55 -4.19 21.48
C VAL A 198 -12.37 -2.85 22.15
N ILE A 199 -11.20 -2.22 21.97
CA ILE A 199 -10.91 -0.89 22.52
C ILE A 199 -11.87 0.14 21.91
N THR A 200 -12.54 0.92 22.74
CA THR A 200 -13.50 1.96 22.32
C THR A 200 -13.18 3.32 22.94
N ASP A 201 -13.56 4.38 22.24
CA ASP A 201 -13.65 5.75 22.74
C ASP A 201 -15.12 6.25 22.68
N ASP A 202 -15.35 7.54 22.93
CA ASP A 202 -16.68 8.17 22.87
C ASP A 202 -17.34 8.08 21.48
N ALA A 203 -16.57 7.85 20.42
CA ALA A 203 -17.04 7.72 19.04
C ALA A 203 -17.25 6.27 18.60
N GLY A 204 -16.78 5.28 19.39
CA GLY A 204 -16.95 3.85 19.15
C GLY A 204 -15.62 3.10 19.10
N PRO A 205 -15.51 1.99 18.36
CA PRO A 205 -14.27 1.22 18.28
C PRO A 205 -13.12 2.04 17.70
N VAL A 206 -12.01 2.10 18.43
CA VAL A 206 -10.79 2.76 17.99
C VAL A 206 -10.19 2.00 16.82
N ALA A 207 -9.86 2.72 15.75
CA ALA A 207 -9.22 2.18 14.57
C ALA A 207 -7.72 2.46 14.59
N LEU A 208 -6.92 1.40 14.42
CA LEU A 208 -5.50 1.47 14.15
C LEU A 208 -5.30 1.79 12.66
N LEU A 209 -4.93 3.05 12.39
CA LEU A 209 -4.62 3.51 11.04
C LEU A 209 -3.32 2.87 10.52
N PRO A 210 -3.17 2.70 9.19
CA PRO A 210 -1.90 2.35 8.57
C PRO A 210 -0.75 3.29 8.94
N CYS A 211 0.49 2.87 8.62
CA CYS A 211 1.74 3.65 8.63
C CYS A 211 2.40 3.94 9.97
N THR A 212 1.59 4.14 11.00
CA THR A 212 2.08 4.70 12.26
C THR A 212 2.09 3.62 13.34
N PRO A 213 3.28 3.21 13.81
CA PRO A 213 3.39 2.45 15.04
C PRO A 213 2.70 3.19 16.17
N THR A 214 1.91 2.46 16.94
CA THR A 214 1.00 3.03 17.94
C THR A 214 1.26 2.36 19.28
N GLN A 215 1.41 3.20 20.30
CA GLN A 215 1.49 2.76 21.69
C GLN A 215 0.20 2.07 22.13
N ILE A 216 0.35 0.92 22.79
CA ILE A 216 -0.71 0.25 23.53
C ILE A 216 -0.26 0.03 24.97
N ASP A 217 -1.08 0.46 25.93
CA ASP A 217 -0.79 0.29 27.36
C ASP A 217 -1.63 -0.83 27.92
N PHE A 218 -1.10 -1.51 28.95
CA PHE A 218 -1.82 -2.58 29.66
C PHE A 218 -1.75 -2.38 31.17
N SER A 219 -2.85 -2.64 31.90
CA SER A 219 -2.88 -2.58 33.36
C SER A 219 -3.59 -3.76 34.02
N VAL A 220 -3.21 -3.98 35.28
CA VAL A 220 -3.77 -4.96 36.25
C VAL A 220 -3.76 -4.40 37.67
#